data_AF-A0A954WDV4-F1
#
_entry.id   AF-A0A954WDV4-F1
#
_cell.length_a   1.000
_cell.length_b   1.000
_cell.length_c   1.000
_cell.angle_alpha   90.00
_cell.angle_beta   90.00
_cell.angle_gamma   90.00
#
_symmetry.space_group_name_H-M   'P 1'
#
loop_
_entity.id
_entity.type
_entity.pdbx_description
1 polymer ?
#
loop_
_entity_poly.entity_id
_entity_poly.type
_entity_poly.pdbx_seq_one_letter_code
_entity_poly.pdbx_strand_id
1 'polypeptide(L)'
;MRRGRWWRVGKSRILTTWGLGIKQRLEKERADEVWILATYPSNESATTAEQIASAKYGIPTTYWEQCQTSRRSPMEIARIYDSIDPMAMHRGALWALSDHGRRFEFPFVRNDETREKFGRRVSFRCNACNLLPEVMLVPIPAGGPKHDWEPIRHVDIQAYNGPVYSLNVEKYHHYVADGIVTHNCFYGWKEGAAHKFYGPNNVPDLWHVKKIPPQQMEHLTAKPAELAVRAMQYSSVAGENVLDLFGGSGSTLIAAEQTGRNAFLMELD
;
A
#
# COMPACT_ATOMS: atom_id res chain seq x y z
N MET A 1 -8.06 -19.95 -3.94
CA MET A 1 -6.70 -20.05 -4.53
C MET A 1 -6.83 -20.52 -5.96
N ARG A 2 -5.89 -20.15 -6.81
CA ARG A 2 -5.81 -20.59 -8.22
C ARG A 2 -4.46 -21.26 -8.52
N ARG A 3 -4.49 -22.31 -9.35
CA ARG A 3 -3.31 -22.95 -9.94
C ARG A 3 -3.61 -23.29 -11.41
N GLY A 4 -3.07 -22.50 -12.34
CA GLY A 4 -3.41 -22.51 -13.75
C GLY A 4 -4.91 -22.31 -13.94
N ARG A 5 -5.58 -23.31 -14.51
CA ARG A 5 -7.04 -23.34 -14.72
C ARG A 5 -7.84 -23.83 -13.50
N TRP A 6 -7.17 -24.36 -12.48
CA TRP A 6 -7.83 -24.96 -11.33
C TRP A 6 -8.07 -23.95 -10.22
N TRP A 7 -9.21 -24.10 -9.55
CA TRP A 7 -9.60 -23.28 -8.41
C TRP A 7 -9.94 -24.17 -7.22
N ARG A 8 -9.62 -23.69 -6.03
CA ARG A 8 -10.10 -24.29 -4.79
C ARG A 8 -10.43 -23.26 -3.73
N VAL A 9 -11.39 -23.58 -2.88
CA VAL A 9 -11.68 -22.85 -1.65
C VAL A 9 -11.09 -23.59 -0.45
N GLY A 10 -10.58 -22.82 0.50
CA GLY A 10 -9.87 -23.33 1.66
C GLY A 10 -9.84 -22.31 2.78
N LYS A 11 -9.69 -22.77 4.04
CA LYS A 11 -9.46 -21.88 5.21
C LYS A 11 -8.02 -21.88 5.71
N SER A 12 -7.53 -20.75 6.22
CA SER A 12 -6.22 -20.69 6.87
C SER A 12 -6.27 -19.70 8.04
N ARG A 13 -5.38 -19.86 9.03
CA ARG A 13 -5.15 -18.80 10.01
C ARG A 13 -4.52 -17.62 9.29
N ILE A 14 -5.00 -16.41 9.57
CA ILE A 14 -4.43 -15.20 8.97
C ILE A 14 -2.97 -15.08 9.36
N LEU A 15 -2.68 -15.08 10.67
CA LEU A 15 -1.32 -15.03 11.19
C LEU A 15 -0.96 -16.33 11.90
N THR A 16 0.28 -16.76 11.70
CA THR A 16 0.92 -17.90 12.32
C THR A 16 2.24 -17.44 12.97
N THR A 17 2.92 -18.34 13.67
CA THR A 17 4.28 -18.07 14.19
C THR A 17 5.28 -17.70 13.10
N TRP A 18 5.02 -18.11 11.85
CA TRP A 18 5.90 -17.90 10.69
C TRP A 18 5.35 -16.85 9.71
N GLY A 19 4.49 -15.94 10.18
CA GLY A 19 3.90 -14.88 9.36
C GLY A 19 2.51 -15.23 8.82
N LEU A 20 2.19 -14.75 7.62
CA LEU A 20 0.86 -14.89 7.02
C LEU A 20 0.57 -16.35 6.60
N GLY A 21 -0.42 -16.97 7.23
CA GLY A 21 -0.69 -18.41 7.05
C GLY A 21 -1.20 -18.77 5.65
N ILE A 22 -1.79 -17.84 4.91
CA ILE A 22 -2.18 -18.10 3.51
C ILE A 22 -0.98 -18.16 2.57
N LYS A 23 0.14 -17.52 2.90
CA LYS A 23 1.37 -17.56 2.10
C LYS A 23 2.04 -18.94 2.17
N GLN A 24 2.18 -19.49 3.37
CA GLN A 24 2.62 -20.87 3.57
C GLN A 24 1.73 -21.87 2.84
N ARG A 25 0.44 -21.58 2.77
CA ARG A 25 -0.53 -22.44 2.10
C ARG A 25 -0.40 -22.37 0.58
N LEU A 26 -0.19 -21.17 0.04
CA LEU A 26 0.09 -20.93 -1.37
C LEU A 26 1.35 -21.69 -1.80
N GLU A 27 2.43 -21.60 -1.03
CA GLU A 27 3.69 -22.32 -1.29
C GLU A 27 3.51 -23.84 -1.21
N LYS A 28 2.89 -24.34 -0.14
CA LYS A 28 2.69 -25.78 0.09
C LYS A 28 1.82 -26.45 -0.98
N GLU A 29 0.81 -25.74 -1.49
CA GLU A 29 -0.10 -26.26 -2.52
C GLU A 29 0.33 -25.86 -3.94
N ARG A 30 1.49 -25.20 -4.10
CA ARG A 30 2.03 -24.70 -5.38
C ARG A 30 1.00 -23.87 -6.15
N ALA A 31 0.27 -23.02 -5.43
CA ALA A 31 -0.73 -22.15 -6.01
C ALA A 31 -0.06 -20.92 -6.63
N ASP A 32 -0.66 -20.38 -7.69
CA ASP A 32 -0.16 -19.17 -8.34
C ASP A 32 -0.61 -17.93 -7.57
N GLU A 33 -1.87 -17.93 -7.14
CA GLU A 33 -2.57 -16.74 -6.61
C GLU A 33 -3.57 -17.11 -5.52
N VAL A 34 -3.72 -16.24 -4.52
CA VAL A 34 -4.71 -16.38 -3.44
C VAL A 34 -5.49 -15.10 -3.22
N TRP A 35 -6.79 -15.25 -2.96
CA TRP A 35 -7.70 -14.20 -2.51
C TRP A 35 -8.27 -14.63 -1.15
N ILE A 36 -8.55 -13.65 -0.30
CA ILE A 36 -9.26 -13.85 0.96
C ILE A 36 -10.70 -13.43 0.75
N LEU A 37 -11.63 -14.39 0.82
CA LEU A 37 -13.06 -14.09 0.67
C LEU A 37 -13.58 -13.35 1.92
N ALA A 38 -13.36 -13.94 3.09
CA ALA A 38 -13.81 -13.39 4.38
C ALA A 38 -12.91 -13.87 5.52
N THR A 39 -13.06 -13.24 6.67
CA THR A 39 -12.39 -13.55 7.93
C THR A 39 -13.42 -13.97 8.96
N TYR A 40 -13.04 -14.88 9.84
CA TYR A 40 -13.96 -15.48 10.82
C TYR A 40 -13.26 -15.59 12.18
N PRO A 41 -13.97 -15.38 13.29
CA PRO A 41 -13.38 -15.38 14.63
C PRO A 41 -13.00 -16.78 15.10
N SER A 42 -13.59 -17.84 14.52
CA SER A 42 -13.39 -19.21 14.96
C SER A 42 -13.16 -20.19 13.79
N ASN A 43 -12.57 -21.34 14.09
CA ASN A 43 -12.33 -22.38 13.08
C ASN A 43 -13.65 -23.04 12.62
N GLU A 44 -14.63 -23.15 13.52
CA GLU A 44 -15.96 -23.70 13.25
C GLU A 44 -16.69 -22.82 12.23
N SER A 45 -16.76 -21.52 12.49
CA SER A 45 -17.36 -20.54 11.56
C SER A 45 -16.64 -20.50 10.21
N ALA A 46 -15.30 -20.52 10.20
CA ALA A 46 -14.52 -20.64 8.97
C ALA A 46 -14.78 -21.94 8.20
N THR A 47 -15.03 -23.05 8.91
CA THR A 47 -15.34 -24.36 8.31
C THR A 47 -16.72 -24.35 7.66
N THR A 48 -17.71 -23.81 8.36
CA THR A 48 -19.06 -23.63 7.81
C THR A 48 -19.02 -22.76 6.56
N ALA A 49 -18.29 -21.64 6.60
CA ALA A 49 -18.13 -20.76 5.45
C ALA A 49 -17.41 -21.42 4.26
N GLU A 50 -16.38 -22.23 4.50
CA GLU A 50 -15.70 -23.00 3.46
C GLU A 50 -16.65 -23.97 2.73
N GLN A 51 -17.53 -24.65 3.49
CA GLN A 51 -18.54 -25.55 2.91
C GLN A 51 -19.62 -24.77 2.14
N ILE A 52 -20.13 -23.68 2.70
CA ILE A 52 -21.09 -22.81 2.01
C ILE A 52 -20.50 -22.27 0.71
N ALA A 53 -19.27 -21.77 0.72
CA ALA A 53 -18.61 -21.27 -0.47
C ALA A 53 -18.43 -22.37 -1.52
N SER A 54 -18.05 -23.58 -1.09
CA SER A 54 -17.90 -24.73 -1.99
C SER A 54 -19.22 -25.10 -2.67
N ALA A 55 -20.30 -25.20 -1.90
CA ALA A 55 -21.62 -25.54 -2.41
C ALA A 55 -22.24 -24.42 -3.25
N LYS A 56 -22.16 -23.17 -2.80
CA LYS A 56 -22.75 -21.99 -3.46
C LYS A 56 -22.08 -21.69 -4.80
N TYR A 57 -20.75 -21.76 -4.85
CA TYR A 57 -19.98 -21.35 -6.03
C TYR A 57 -19.48 -22.53 -6.88
N GLY A 58 -19.70 -23.77 -6.45
CA GLY A 58 -19.21 -24.96 -7.17
C GLY A 58 -17.68 -25.08 -7.21
N ILE A 59 -16.99 -24.51 -6.21
CA ILE A 59 -15.52 -24.53 -6.14
C ILE A 59 -15.10 -25.65 -5.19
N PRO A 60 -14.25 -26.61 -5.62
CA PRO A 60 -13.89 -27.74 -4.77
C PRO A 60 -13.03 -27.32 -3.57
N THR A 61 -13.15 -28.08 -2.48
CA THR A 61 -12.29 -27.98 -1.28
C THR A 61 -11.13 -28.97 -1.32
N THR A 62 -10.93 -29.68 -2.43
CA THR A 62 -9.90 -30.71 -2.62
C THR A 62 -8.51 -30.11 -2.82
N TYR A 63 -7.56 -30.51 -1.97
CA TYR A 63 -6.16 -30.08 -2.10
C TYR A 63 -5.57 -30.56 -3.42
N TRP A 64 -4.62 -29.79 -3.92
CA TRP A 64 -3.90 -30.11 -5.15
C TRP A 64 -2.72 -31.05 -4.98
N GLU A 65 -2.24 -31.17 -3.75
CA GLU A 65 -1.13 -32.03 -3.34
C GLU A 65 -1.59 -32.92 -2.19
N GLN A 66 -0.94 -34.08 -2.04
CA GLN A 66 -1.20 -34.96 -0.90
C GLN A 66 -0.82 -34.24 0.40
N CYS A 67 -1.66 -34.35 1.42
CA CYS A 67 -1.42 -33.69 2.70
C CYS A 67 -1.84 -34.60 3.87
N GLN A 68 -1.39 -34.27 5.09
CA GLN A 68 -1.68 -35.09 6.27
C GLN A 68 -3.19 -35.31 6.49
N THR A 69 -4.02 -34.33 6.12
CA THR A 69 -5.48 -34.38 6.25
C THR A 69 -6.19 -34.98 5.04
N SER A 70 -5.52 -35.16 3.89
CA SER A 70 -6.09 -35.79 2.70
C SER A 70 -5.07 -36.71 2.06
N ARG A 71 -5.26 -38.02 2.26
CA ARG A 71 -4.39 -39.09 1.74
C ARG A 71 -4.65 -39.45 0.28
N ARG A 72 -5.47 -38.67 -0.45
CA ARG A 72 -5.79 -38.94 -1.86
C ARG A 72 -4.50 -38.96 -2.70
N SER A 73 -4.40 -39.95 -3.56
CA SER A 73 -3.34 -40.06 -4.55
C SER A 73 -3.47 -38.95 -5.61
N PRO A 74 -2.37 -38.59 -6.30
CA PRO A 74 -2.43 -37.65 -7.42
C PRO A 74 -3.46 -38.02 -8.49
N MET A 75 -3.66 -39.32 -8.73
CA MET A 75 -4.66 -39.84 -9.68
C MET A 75 -6.10 -39.56 -9.23
N GLU A 76 -6.40 -39.72 -7.95
CA GLU A 76 -7.72 -39.39 -7.40
C GLU A 76 -7.99 -37.89 -7.40
N ILE A 77 -6.96 -37.08 -7.12
CA ILE A 77 -7.05 -35.62 -7.21
C ILE A 77 -7.34 -35.22 -8.66
N ALA A 78 -6.61 -35.77 -9.64
CA ALA A 78 -6.85 -35.52 -11.06
C ALA A 78 -8.28 -35.88 -11.47
N ARG A 79 -8.78 -37.07 -11.10
CA ARG A 79 -10.17 -37.48 -11.36
C ARG A 79 -11.21 -36.50 -10.83
N ILE A 80 -10.97 -35.88 -9.67
CA ILE A 80 -11.88 -34.88 -9.12
C ILE A 80 -11.88 -33.62 -10.01
N TYR A 81 -10.71 -33.10 -10.37
CA TYR A 81 -10.63 -31.88 -11.18
C TYR A 81 -11.01 -32.10 -12.64
N ASP A 82 -10.80 -33.30 -13.20
CA ASP A 82 -11.18 -33.66 -14.56
C ASP A 82 -12.69 -33.92 -14.70
N SER A 83 -13.39 -34.20 -13.60
CA SER A 83 -14.86 -34.34 -13.60
C SER A 83 -15.60 -33.00 -13.48
N ILE A 84 -14.89 -31.90 -13.25
CA ILE A 84 -15.45 -30.56 -13.11
C ILE A 84 -15.20 -29.77 -14.41
N ASP A 85 -16.25 -29.18 -14.99
CA ASP A 85 -16.10 -28.24 -16.10
C ASP A 85 -15.21 -27.05 -15.69
N PRO A 86 -14.02 -26.86 -16.31
CA PRO A 86 -13.12 -25.76 -15.96
C PRO A 86 -13.76 -24.39 -16.14
N MET A 87 -14.67 -24.22 -17.11
CA MET A 87 -15.35 -22.96 -17.35
C MET A 87 -16.40 -22.68 -16.28
N ALA A 88 -17.18 -23.68 -15.88
CA ALA A 88 -18.10 -23.55 -14.74
C ALA A 88 -17.36 -23.21 -13.44
N MET A 89 -16.25 -23.89 -13.16
CA MET A 89 -15.43 -23.61 -11.98
C MET A 89 -14.84 -22.20 -12.01
N HIS A 90 -14.35 -21.74 -13.16
CA HIS A 90 -13.85 -20.38 -13.30
C HIS A 90 -14.95 -19.32 -13.09
N ARG A 91 -16.14 -19.51 -13.67
CA ARG A 91 -17.30 -18.63 -13.42
C ARG A 91 -17.69 -18.62 -11.95
N GLY A 92 -17.70 -19.78 -11.30
CA GLY A 92 -17.95 -19.92 -9.86
C GLY A 92 -16.93 -19.14 -9.03
N ALA A 93 -15.64 -19.22 -9.38
CA ALA A 93 -14.60 -18.43 -8.73
C ALA A 93 -14.79 -16.92 -8.92
N LEU A 94 -15.08 -16.45 -10.14
CA LEU A 94 -15.35 -15.04 -10.38
C LEU A 94 -16.59 -14.55 -9.61
N TRP A 95 -17.63 -15.38 -9.54
CA TRP A 95 -18.81 -15.09 -8.74
C TRP A 95 -18.47 -14.98 -7.25
N ALA A 96 -17.70 -15.94 -6.70
CA ALA A 96 -17.25 -15.89 -5.32
C ALA A 96 -16.45 -14.61 -5.01
N LEU A 97 -15.54 -14.21 -5.91
CA LEU A 97 -14.77 -12.98 -5.76
C LEU A 97 -15.70 -11.75 -5.75
N SER A 98 -16.61 -11.66 -6.72
CA SER A 98 -17.55 -10.54 -6.82
C SER A 98 -18.46 -10.42 -5.59
N ASP A 99 -19.00 -11.53 -5.09
CA ASP A 99 -19.89 -11.54 -3.91
C ASP A 99 -19.18 -11.07 -2.63
N HIS A 100 -17.85 -11.16 -2.61
CA HIS A 100 -17.01 -10.73 -1.48
C HIS A 100 -16.23 -9.43 -1.79
N GLY A 101 -16.61 -8.69 -2.84
CA GLY A 101 -15.98 -7.42 -3.19
C GLY A 101 -14.51 -7.53 -3.65
N ARG A 102 -14.08 -8.71 -4.07
CA ARG A 102 -12.71 -8.98 -4.55
C ARG A 102 -12.63 -8.85 -6.06
N ARG A 103 -11.45 -8.47 -6.55
CA ARG A 103 -11.15 -8.35 -7.98
C ARG A 103 -10.21 -9.46 -8.42
N PHE A 104 -10.49 -10.04 -9.59
CA PHE A 104 -9.67 -11.12 -10.14
C PHE A 104 -8.25 -10.64 -10.47
N GLU A 105 -8.09 -9.39 -10.89
CA GLU A 105 -6.81 -8.81 -11.27
C GLU A 105 -5.88 -8.60 -10.07
N PHE A 106 -6.47 -8.50 -8.87
CA PHE A 106 -5.79 -8.10 -7.64
C PHE A 106 -5.89 -9.19 -6.56
N PRO A 107 -5.18 -10.32 -6.72
CA PRO A 107 -5.02 -11.29 -5.64
C PRO A 107 -4.41 -10.64 -4.39
N PHE A 108 -4.64 -11.26 -3.24
CA PHE A 108 -4.07 -10.83 -1.98
C PHE A 108 -2.56 -11.11 -1.93
N VAL A 109 -2.15 -12.29 -2.41
CA VAL A 109 -0.74 -12.67 -2.59
C VAL A 109 -0.60 -13.44 -3.90
N ARG A 110 0.45 -13.14 -4.66
CA ARG A 110 0.94 -13.95 -5.78
C ARG A 110 2.19 -14.73 -5.37
N ASN A 111 2.46 -15.85 -6.03
CA ASN A 111 3.62 -16.70 -5.71
C ASN A 111 4.97 -15.99 -5.95
N ASP A 112 5.04 -15.14 -6.96
CA ASP A 112 6.20 -14.31 -7.28
C ASP A 112 6.42 -13.13 -6.32
N GLU A 113 5.38 -12.72 -5.58
CA GLU A 113 5.41 -11.63 -4.59
C GLU A 113 5.67 -12.12 -3.15
N THR A 114 6.10 -13.37 -2.98
CA THR A 114 6.36 -13.98 -1.66
C THR A 114 7.55 -13.38 -0.90
N ARG A 115 8.18 -12.30 -1.36
CA ARG A 115 9.21 -11.59 -0.57
C ARG A 115 8.63 -10.58 0.42
N GLU A 116 7.39 -10.12 0.20
CA GLU A 116 6.76 -9.18 1.12
C GLU A 116 6.60 -9.77 2.53
N LYS A 117 6.92 -8.95 3.52
CA LYS A 117 6.77 -9.27 4.94
C LYS A 117 5.35 -8.92 5.37
N PHE A 118 4.66 -9.90 5.92
CA PHE A 118 3.34 -9.74 6.51
C PHE A 118 3.44 -10.05 8.01
N GLY A 119 2.90 -9.17 8.85
CA GLY A 119 2.93 -9.37 10.29
C GLY A 119 2.18 -8.28 11.04
N ARG A 120 2.02 -8.47 12.35
CA ARG A 120 1.26 -7.55 13.22
C ARG A 120 1.84 -6.13 13.30
N ARG A 121 3.12 -5.97 12.95
CA ARG A 121 3.88 -4.72 13.10
C ARG A 121 4.53 -4.29 11.79
N VAL A 122 4.04 -4.79 10.66
CA VAL A 122 4.62 -4.51 9.36
C VAL A 122 3.53 -3.91 8.49
N SER A 123 3.79 -2.69 8.03
CA SER A 123 3.00 -2.05 6.98
C SER A 123 3.35 -2.71 5.65
N PHE A 124 2.34 -2.92 4.81
CA PHE A 124 2.50 -3.46 3.48
C PHE A 124 1.54 -2.76 2.52
N ARG A 125 1.86 -2.81 1.22
CA ARG A 125 1.01 -2.25 0.19
C ARG A 125 -0.08 -3.27 -0.14
N CYS A 126 -1.34 -2.85 -0.19
CA CYS A 126 -2.42 -3.70 -0.66
C CYS A 126 -3.38 -2.91 -1.55
N ASN A 127 -4.05 -3.62 -2.46
CA ASN A 127 -5.14 -3.04 -3.24
C ASN A 127 -6.35 -2.81 -2.33
N ALA A 128 -7.10 -1.72 -2.55
CA ALA A 128 -8.25 -1.37 -1.70
C ALA A 128 -9.31 -2.48 -1.64
N CYS A 129 -9.48 -3.26 -2.71
CA CYS A 129 -10.39 -4.41 -2.74
C CYS A 129 -9.92 -5.57 -1.85
N ASN A 130 -8.74 -5.50 -1.24
CA ASN A 130 -8.15 -6.51 -0.36
C ASN A 130 -8.09 -6.05 1.10
N LEU A 131 -8.73 -4.94 1.45
CA LEU A 131 -8.90 -4.55 2.85
C LEU A 131 -9.71 -5.61 3.60
N LEU A 132 -9.26 -5.91 4.82
CA LEU A 132 -9.87 -6.90 5.71
C LEU A 132 -10.29 -6.23 7.02
N PRO A 133 -11.60 -5.96 7.21
CA PRO A 133 -12.11 -5.44 8.47
C PRO A 133 -11.71 -6.31 9.66
N GLU A 134 -11.54 -5.68 10.82
CA GLU A 134 -11.13 -6.28 12.11
C GLU A 134 -9.75 -6.95 12.13
N VAL A 135 -9.05 -6.98 10.99
CA VAL A 135 -7.76 -7.64 10.83
C VAL A 135 -6.67 -6.64 10.47
N MET A 136 -6.98 -5.71 9.57
CA MET A 136 -6.06 -4.65 9.17
C MET A 136 -6.26 -3.42 10.04
N LEU A 137 -5.16 -2.69 10.24
CA LEU A 137 -5.15 -1.42 10.94
C LEU A 137 -4.73 -0.30 10.00
N VAL A 138 -5.27 0.89 10.23
CA VAL A 138 -4.89 2.13 9.55
C VAL A 138 -4.28 3.10 10.56
N PRO A 139 -3.23 3.83 10.20
CA PRO A 139 -2.66 4.85 11.07
C PRO A 139 -3.58 6.09 11.06
N ILE A 140 -4.05 6.48 12.24
CA ILE A 140 -4.85 7.68 12.47
C ILE A 140 -3.94 8.75 13.11
N PRO A 141 -3.84 9.96 12.53
CA PRO A 141 -3.05 11.04 13.11
C PRO A 141 -3.52 11.39 14.53
N ALA A 142 -2.60 11.38 15.49
CA ALA A 142 -2.87 11.70 16.90
C ALA A 142 -2.40 13.11 17.31
N GLY A 143 -2.14 13.96 16.31
CA GLY A 143 -1.52 15.29 16.48
C GLY A 143 0.01 15.24 16.49
N GLY A 144 0.64 16.10 15.68
CA GLY A 144 2.10 16.10 15.49
C GLY A 144 2.60 14.88 14.71
N PRO A 145 3.84 14.39 14.95
CA PRO A 145 4.41 13.26 14.21
C PRO A 145 3.91 11.88 14.68
N LYS A 146 2.95 11.82 15.62
CA LYS A 146 2.44 10.57 16.19
C LYS A 146 1.18 10.10 15.46
N HIS A 147 1.02 8.78 15.40
CA HIS A 147 -0.18 8.13 14.91
C HIS A 147 -0.57 6.96 15.82
N ASP A 148 -1.87 6.73 15.93
CA ASP A 148 -2.43 5.56 16.57
C ASP A 148 -2.88 4.57 15.49
N TRP A 149 -2.76 3.28 15.77
CA TRP A 149 -3.21 2.24 14.85
C TRP A 149 -4.63 1.82 15.21
N GLU A 150 -5.59 2.12 14.34
CA GLU A 150 -6.99 1.74 14.54
C GLU A 150 -7.41 0.62 13.59
N PRO A 151 -8.20 -0.37 14.06
CA PRO A 151 -8.72 -1.41 13.19
C PRO A 151 -9.70 -0.83 12.18
N ILE A 152 -9.65 -1.33 10.94
CA ILE A 152 -10.68 -1.07 9.96
C ILE A 152 -11.96 -1.76 10.43
N ARG A 153 -12.97 -1.00 10.84
CA ARG A 153 -14.24 -1.58 11.35
C ARG A 153 -15.17 -2.01 10.23
N HIS A 154 -15.15 -1.29 9.10
CA HIS A 154 -16.05 -1.52 7.99
C HIS A 154 -15.43 -1.12 6.66
N VAL A 155 -15.86 -1.77 5.57
CA VAL A 155 -15.50 -1.39 4.19
C VAL A 155 -16.79 -1.38 3.38
N ASP A 156 -17.14 -0.22 2.85
CA ASP A 156 -18.27 -0.02 1.95
C ASP A 156 -17.80 0.07 0.50
N ILE A 157 -18.57 -0.54 -0.41
CA ILE A 157 -18.31 -0.48 -1.84
C ILE A 157 -19.46 0.28 -2.50
N GLN A 158 -19.13 1.37 -3.18
CA GLN A 158 -20.09 2.20 -3.89
C GLN A 158 -19.74 2.26 -5.37
N ALA A 159 -20.77 2.18 -6.22
CA ALA A 159 -20.59 2.46 -7.64
C ALA A 159 -20.29 3.95 -7.80
N TYR A 160 -19.21 4.27 -8.51
CA TYR A 160 -18.82 5.63 -8.81
C TYR A 160 -18.72 5.81 -10.32
N ASN A 161 -19.35 6.85 -10.84
CA ASN A 161 -19.24 7.26 -12.24
C ASN A 161 -18.83 8.73 -12.27
N GLY A 162 -17.57 8.97 -12.61
CA GLY A 162 -16.96 10.30 -12.64
C GLY A 162 -15.45 10.21 -12.78
N PRO A 163 -14.77 11.35 -12.94
CA PRO A 163 -13.32 11.37 -13.01
C PRO A 163 -12.70 11.06 -11.64
N VAL A 164 -11.78 10.08 -11.60
CA VAL A 164 -10.93 9.81 -10.43
C VAL A 164 -9.53 10.38 -10.72
N TYR A 165 -9.13 11.38 -9.95
CA TYR A 165 -7.82 12.01 -10.10
C TYR A 165 -6.81 11.31 -9.18
N SER A 166 -5.77 10.73 -9.77
CA SER A 166 -4.61 10.20 -9.04
C SER A 166 -3.69 11.35 -8.64
N LEU A 167 -3.17 11.32 -7.41
CA LEU A 167 -2.09 12.23 -6.99
C LEU A 167 -0.73 11.84 -7.60
N ASN A 168 -0.61 10.63 -8.13
CA ASN A 168 0.57 10.20 -8.86
C ASN A 168 0.52 10.72 -10.29
N VAL A 169 1.50 11.53 -10.69
CA VAL A 169 1.71 11.93 -12.08
C VAL A 169 2.77 11.03 -12.69
N GLU A 170 2.36 10.23 -13.67
CA GLU A 170 3.25 9.28 -14.34
C GLU A 170 4.40 9.98 -15.07
N LYS A 171 5.56 9.31 -15.14
CA LYS A 171 6.81 9.71 -15.82
C LYS A 171 7.56 10.90 -15.21
N TYR A 172 6.86 11.99 -14.91
CA TYR A 172 7.51 13.22 -14.45
C TYR A 172 7.40 13.38 -12.93
N HIS A 173 6.37 12.84 -12.26
CA HIS A 173 6.09 13.09 -10.84
C HIS A 173 5.87 14.58 -10.48
N HIS A 174 5.57 15.43 -11.46
CA HIS A 174 5.22 16.84 -11.30
C HIS A 174 3.79 17.05 -11.79
N TYR A 175 3.00 17.90 -11.15
CA TYR A 175 1.69 18.32 -11.65
C TYR A 175 1.72 19.78 -12.09
N VAL A 176 0.76 20.17 -12.93
CA VAL A 176 0.59 21.57 -13.34
C VAL A 176 -0.53 22.16 -12.50
N ALA A 177 -0.21 23.17 -11.70
CA ALA A 177 -1.18 24.00 -10.99
C ALA A 177 -1.02 25.43 -11.52
N ASP A 178 -2.13 26.05 -11.93
CA ASP A 178 -2.18 27.44 -12.40
C ASP A 178 -1.13 27.78 -13.48
N GLY A 179 -0.85 26.82 -14.37
CA GLY A 179 0.13 26.99 -15.47
C GLY A 179 1.59 26.78 -15.07
N ILE A 180 1.88 26.39 -13.83
CA ILE A 180 3.23 26.17 -13.30
C ILE A 180 3.46 24.67 -13.06
N VAL A 181 4.63 24.16 -13.48
CA VAL A 181 5.07 22.78 -13.20
C VAL A 181 5.62 22.72 -11.79
N THR A 182 4.97 21.98 -10.88
CA THR A 182 5.32 21.91 -9.46
C THR A 182 5.72 20.50 -9.02
N HIS A 183 6.60 20.41 -8.02
CA HIS A 183 6.72 19.21 -7.19
C HIS A 183 5.64 19.23 -6.09
N ASN A 184 5.27 18.06 -5.55
CA ASN A 184 4.45 17.97 -4.35
C ASN A 184 5.13 18.71 -3.18
N CYS A 185 4.63 19.90 -2.83
CA CYS A 185 5.03 20.65 -1.66
C CYS A 185 3.76 21.15 -0.98
N PHE A 186 3.52 20.70 0.24
CA PHE A 186 2.42 21.20 1.06
C PHE A 186 2.93 22.37 1.90
N TYR A 187 2.21 23.48 1.86
CA TYR A 187 2.46 24.63 2.71
C TYR A 187 1.31 24.77 3.71
N GLY A 188 1.62 24.73 5.00
CA GLY A 188 0.61 24.67 6.06
C GLY A 188 1.14 25.04 7.43
N TRP A 189 0.23 25.17 8.39
CA TRP A 189 0.51 25.61 9.76
C TRP A 189 -0.30 24.76 10.76
N LYS A 190 0.04 24.87 12.06
CA LYS A 190 -0.68 24.17 13.12
C LYS A 190 -2.12 24.66 13.20
N GLU A 191 -3.05 23.76 13.53
CA GLU A 191 -4.45 24.11 13.75
C GLU A 191 -4.58 25.25 14.79
N GLY A 192 -5.38 26.27 14.46
CA GLY A 192 -5.55 27.48 15.26
C GLY A 192 -4.40 28.49 15.21
N ALA A 193 -3.27 28.19 14.56
CA ALA A 193 -2.21 29.16 14.34
C ALA A 193 -2.49 30.02 13.11
N ALA A 194 -1.92 31.23 13.09
CA ALA A 194 -1.91 32.07 11.89
C ALA A 194 -0.73 31.71 10.99
N HIS A 195 -0.94 31.81 9.68
CA HIS A 195 0.16 31.84 8.71
C HIS A 195 1.00 33.10 8.91
N LYS A 196 2.31 32.94 9.06
CA LYS A 196 3.28 34.04 9.14
C LYS A 196 4.18 33.98 7.93
N PHE A 197 4.11 35.02 7.11
CA PHE A 197 4.94 35.20 5.92
C PHE A 197 5.90 36.35 6.16
N TYR A 198 7.20 36.09 5.95
CA TYR A 198 8.27 37.07 6.20
C TYR A 198 8.97 37.52 4.91
N GLY A 199 8.45 37.10 3.76
CA GLY A 199 8.97 37.54 2.46
C GLY A 199 8.48 38.94 2.05
N PRO A 200 8.95 39.44 0.90
CA PRO A 200 8.50 40.72 0.35
C PRO A 200 7.00 40.71 0.02
N ASN A 201 6.36 41.88 0.14
CA ASN A 201 4.99 42.05 -0.33
C ASN A 201 4.90 41.76 -1.85
N ASN A 202 3.83 41.09 -2.27
CA ASN A 202 3.54 40.74 -3.67
C ASN A 202 4.64 39.91 -4.37
N VAL A 203 5.38 39.08 -3.64
CA VAL A 203 6.29 38.12 -4.29
C VAL A 203 5.47 37.09 -5.07
N PRO A 204 5.86 36.74 -6.31
CA PRO A 204 5.22 35.66 -7.05
C PRO A 204 5.49 34.29 -6.41
N ASP A 205 4.55 33.38 -6.57
CA ASP A 205 4.66 31.96 -6.22
C ASP A 205 5.52 31.17 -7.21
N LEU A 206 5.75 31.70 -8.41
CA LEU A 206 6.73 31.19 -9.37
C LEU A 206 8.16 31.67 -9.05
N TRP A 207 9.02 30.75 -8.62
CA TRP A 207 10.42 31.06 -8.33
C TRP A 207 11.35 30.58 -9.46
N HIS A 208 12.03 31.52 -10.09
CA HIS A 208 13.10 31.22 -11.03
C HIS A 208 14.40 30.92 -10.27
N VAL A 209 14.69 29.63 -10.06
CA VAL A 209 15.95 29.14 -9.47
C VAL A 209 16.63 28.22 -10.48
N LYS A 210 17.89 28.48 -10.79
CA LYS A 210 18.65 27.65 -11.73
C LYS A 210 18.96 26.30 -11.10
N LYS A 211 18.75 25.22 -11.86
CA LYS A 211 19.17 23.87 -11.44
C LYS A 211 20.69 23.78 -11.32
N ILE A 212 21.17 22.94 -10.42
CA ILE A 212 22.59 22.59 -10.35
C ILE A 212 22.94 21.83 -11.64
N PRO A 213 23.98 22.23 -12.40
CA PRO A 213 24.43 21.49 -13.57
C PRO A 213 24.80 20.04 -13.19
N PRO A 214 24.46 19.03 -14.00
CA PRO A 214 24.76 17.63 -13.68
C PRO A 214 26.23 17.35 -13.38
N GLN A 215 27.15 18.10 -14.00
CA GLN A 215 28.60 17.98 -13.79
C GLN A 215 29.05 18.42 -12.38
N GLN A 216 28.21 19.18 -11.67
CA GLN A 216 28.44 19.70 -10.32
C GLN A 216 27.58 18.96 -9.27
N MET A 217 26.84 17.94 -9.67
CA MET A 217 26.00 17.15 -8.77
C MET A 217 26.81 15.99 -8.18
N GLU A 218 27.16 16.09 -6.90
CA GLU A 218 27.72 14.96 -6.14
C GLU A 218 26.64 13.94 -5.73
N HIS A 219 25.36 14.36 -5.72
CA HIS A 219 24.20 13.52 -5.43
C HIS A 219 23.16 13.62 -6.57
N LEU A 220 22.55 12.50 -6.95
CA LEU A 220 21.65 12.35 -8.12
C LEU A 220 20.45 13.31 -8.14
N THR A 221 20.08 13.87 -6.99
CA THR A 221 18.89 14.73 -6.80
C THR A 221 19.18 16.00 -6.00
N ALA A 222 20.44 16.49 -6.02
CA ALA A 222 20.81 17.71 -5.29
C ALA A 222 19.98 18.93 -5.73
N LYS A 223 19.34 19.60 -4.76
CA LYS A 223 18.57 20.82 -4.98
C LYS A 223 19.47 22.05 -4.77
N PRO A 224 19.33 23.12 -5.57
CA PRO A 224 20.02 24.38 -5.32
C PRO A 224 19.71 24.91 -3.92
N ALA A 225 20.74 25.22 -3.12
CA ALA A 225 20.56 25.76 -1.77
C ALA A 225 19.73 27.05 -1.76
N GLU A 226 19.82 27.87 -2.81
CA GLU A 226 19.02 29.09 -2.98
C GLU A 226 17.51 28.84 -2.82
N LEU A 227 17.02 27.69 -3.29
CA LEU A 227 15.61 27.33 -3.17
C LEU A 227 15.20 27.20 -1.69
N ALA A 228 16.03 26.49 -0.91
CA ALA A 228 15.80 26.30 0.52
C ALA A 228 16.01 27.61 1.30
N VAL A 229 17.00 28.43 0.94
CA VAL A 229 17.23 29.76 1.53
C VAL A 229 15.99 30.63 1.41
N ARG A 230 15.42 30.72 0.19
CA ARG A 230 14.23 31.52 -0.07
C ARG A 230 13.03 31.01 0.74
N ALA A 231 12.80 29.70 0.74
CA ALA A 231 11.71 29.09 1.50
C ALA A 231 11.83 29.37 3.02
N MET A 232 13.04 29.26 3.59
CA MET A 232 13.29 29.55 5.01
C MET A 232 13.09 31.02 5.32
N GLN A 233 13.61 31.93 4.49
CA GLN A 233 13.44 33.37 4.69
C GLN A 233 11.97 33.80 4.68
N TYR A 234 11.12 33.11 3.91
CA TYR A 234 9.71 33.45 3.81
C TYR A 234 8.85 32.79 4.91
N SER A 235 9.35 31.73 5.54
CA SER A 235 8.57 30.88 6.44
C SER A 235 9.04 30.91 7.91
N SER A 236 10.22 31.43 8.20
CA SER A 236 10.80 31.50 9.54
C SER A 236 11.68 32.73 9.72
N VAL A 237 12.10 33.00 10.96
CA VAL A 237 13.10 34.03 11.29
C VAL A 237 14.42 33.41 11.78
N ALA A 238 15.48 34.22 11.85
CA ALA A 238 16.78 33.77 12.35
C ALA A 238 16.66 33.23 13.79
N GLY A 239 17.38 32.16 14.08
CA GLY A 239 17.35 31.43 15.35
C GLY A 239 16.25 30.37 15.47
N GLU A 240 15.29 30.29 14.54
CA GLU A 240 14.26 29.24 14.55
C GLU A 240 14.79 27.90 14.02
N ASN A 241 14.10 26.83 14.39
CA ASN A 241 14.49 25.46 14.07
C ASN A 241 13.87 25.01 12.73
N VAL A 242 14.69 24.38 11.88
CA VAL A 242 14.28 23.79 10.60
C VAL A 242 14.59 22.30 10.64
N LEU A 243 13.56 21.47 10.41
CA LEU A 243 13.67 20.01 10.39
C LEU A 243 13.58 19.51 8.95
N ASP A 244 14.52 18.66 8.56
CA ASP A 244 14.49 17.92 7.29
C ASP A 244 14.83 16.45 7.53
N LEU A 245 13.84 15.59 7.32
CA LEU A 245 13.95 14.16 7.59
C LEU A 245 14.58 13.37 6.43
N PHE A 246 14.87 14.05 5.31
CA PHE A 246 15.43 13.48 4.09
C PHE A 246 16.51 14.42 3.56
N GLY A 247 17.56 14.57 4.36
CA GLY A 247 18.59 15.60 4.17
C GLY A 247 19.36 15.48 2.86
N GLY A 248 19.46 14.28 2.27
CA GLY A 248 20.10 13.99 0.99
C GLY A 248 21.46 14.70 0.86
N SER A 249 21.58 15.54 -0.17
CA SER A 249 22.80 16.31 -0.46
C SER A 249 23.10 17.47 0.51
N GLY A 250 22.36 17.62 1.61
CA GLY A 250 22.59 18.65 2.64
C GLY A 250 22.17 20.07 2.27
N SER A 251 21.37 20.26 1.21
CA SER A 251 20.97 21.61 0.75
C SER A 251 20.24 22.42 1.83
N THR A 252 19.43 21.77 2.67
CA THR A 252 18.75 22.38 3.81
C THR A 252 19.72 22.84 4.90
N LEU A 253 20.76 22.05 5.19
CA LEU A 253 21.79 22.42 6.18
C LEU A 253 22.54 23.67 5.73
N ILE A 254 22.95 23.71 4.46
CA ILE A 254 23.64 24.87 3.87
C ILE A 254 22.74 26.11 3.94
N ALA A 255 21.46 25.97 3.57
CA ALA A 255 20.52 27.07 3.61
C ALA A 255 20.26 27.59 5.03
N ALA A 256 20.14 26.68 6.01
CA ALA A 256 19.96 27.04 7.41
C ALA A 256 21.17 27.81 7.94
N GLU A 257 22.39 27.38 7.64
CA GLU A 257 23.62 28.10 8.00
C GLU A 257 23.64 29.51 7.38
N GLN A 258 23.39 29.62 6.07
CA GLN A 258 23.36 30.92 5.36
C GLN A 258 22.31 31.88 5.89
N THR A 259 21.24 31.36 6.49
CA THR A 259 20.13 32.15 7.00
C THR A 259 20.14 32.26 8.52
N GLY A 260 21.08 31.64 9.22
CA GLY A 260 21.14 31.65 10.69
C GLY A 260 19.97 30.93 11.36
N ARG A 261 19.49 29.82 10.80
CA ARG A 261 18.49 28.91 11.40
C ARG A 261 19.19 27.67 11.97
N ASN A 262 18.59 27.03 12.97
CA ASN A 262 19.12 25.77 13.50
C ASN A 262 18.59 24.60 12.67
N ALA A 263 19.49 23.89 11.98
CA ALA A 263 19.12 22.77 11.13
C ALA A 263 19.13 21.45 11.91
N PHE A 264 18.07 20.66 11.80
CA PHE A 264 17.98 19.28 12.29
C PHE A 264 17.73 18.38 11.08
N LEU A 265 18.75 17.61 10.70
CA LEU A 265 18.69 16.75 9.53
C LEU A 265 18.74 15.26 9.91
N MET A 266 18.03 14.43 9.16
CA MET A 266 18.15 12.98 9.16
C MET A 266 18.30 12.50 7.71
N GLU A 267 19.09 11.44 7.51
CA GLU A 267 19.19 10.69 6.26
C GLU A 267 19.43 9.21 6.62
N LEU A 268 18.85 8.29 5.85
CA LEU A 268 18.93 6.85 6.10
C LEU A 268 19.88 6.12 5.14
N ASP A 269 20.20 6.73 3.99
CA ASP A 269 21.07 6.18 2.95
C ASP A 269 22.55 6.00 3.38
#